data_AF-A0A2H6FSU9-F1
#
_entry.id   AF-A0A2H6FSU9-F1
#
_cell.length_a   1.000
_cell.length_b   1.000
_cell.length_c   1.000
_cell.angle_alpha   90.00
_cell.angle_beta   90.00
_cell.angle_gamma   90.00
#
_symmetry.space_group_name_H-M   'P 1'
#
loop_
_entity.id
_entity.type
_entity.pdbx_description
1 polymer ?
#
loop_
_entity_poly.entity_id
_entity_poly.type
_entity_poly.pdbx_seq_one_letter_code
_entity_poly.pdbx_strand_id
1 'polypeptide(L)' 'MSDILKREYEKSVEKADYLKKELNDLENTLPHDKYNITITRDRLAYWEGRSEGLKFALDHVSK' A
#
# COMPACT_ATOMS: atom_id res chain seq x y z
N MET A 1 -13.31 15.39 10.17
CA MET A 1 -13.26 14.83 8.79
C MET A 1 -11.82 14.59 8.36
N SER A 2 -10.90 15.54 8.58
CA SER A 2 -9.45 15.35 8.37
C SER A 2 -8.85 14.19 9.17
N ASP A 3 -9.27 13.98 10.43
CA ASP A 3 -8.74 12.88 11.27
C ASP A 3 -9.05 11.48 10.72
N ILE A 4 -10.24 11.29 10.13
CA ILE A 4 -10.61 10.03 9.48
C ILE A 4 -9.75 9.83 8.24
N LEU A 5 -9.58 10.89 7.44
CA LEU A 5 -8.75 10.88 6.24
C LEU A 5 -7.28 10.54 6.57
N LYS A 6 -6.75 11.14 7.64
CA LYS A 6 -5.40 10.90 8.14
C LYS A 6 -5.21 9.47 8.60
N ARG A 7 -6.15 8.95 9.40
CA ARG A 7 -6.12 7.55 9.84
C ARG A 7 -6.18 6.57 8.66
N GLU A 8 -7.03 6.84 7.67
CA GLU A 8 -7.11 5.98 6.48
C GLU A 8 -5.85 6.06 5.62
N TYR A 9 -5.22 7.24 5.53
CA TYR A 9 -3.92 7.41 4.88
C TYR A 9 -2.84 6.58 5.59
N GLU A 10 -2.69 6.74 6.91
CA GLU A 10 -1.71 5.99 7.71
C GLU A 10 -1.89 4.48 7.55
N LYS A 11 -3.13 3.97 7.62
CA LYS A 11 -3.42 2.55 7.36
C LYS A 11 -3.02 2.10 5.95
N SER A 12 -3.29 2.93 4.94
CA SER A 12 -2.95 2.58 3.56
C SER A 12 -1.44 2.47 3.34
N VAL A 13 -0.67 3.37 3.96
CA VAL A 13 0.79 3.34 3.96
C VAL A 13 1.30 2.09 4.68
N GLU A 14 0.78 1.79 5.88
CA GLU A 14 1.16 0.60 6.64
C GLU A 14 0.91 -0.69 5.84
N LYS A 15 -0.22 -0.77 5.12
CA LYS A 15 -0.53 -1.92 4.26
C LYS A 15 0.41 -2.03 3.06
N ALA A 16 0.75 -0.91 2.42
CA ALA A 16 1.72 -0.91 1.33
C ALA A 16 3.11 -1.37 1.83
N ASP A 17 3.57 -0.85 2.96
CA ASP A 17 4.87 -1.24 3.55
C ASP A 17 4.93 -2.72 3.93
N TYR A 18 3.84 -3.26 4.49
CA TYR A 18 3.72 -4.68 4.79
C TYR A 18 3.82 -5.53 3.52
N LEU A 19 3.04 -5.21 2.48
CA LEU A 19 3.03 -5.95 1.23
C LEU A 19 4.35 -5.85 0.47
N LYS A 20 5.05 -4.71 0.60
CA LYS A 20 6.39 -4.54 0.03
C LYS A 20 7.41 -5.47 0.67
N LYS A 21 7.34 -5.66 1.99
CA LYS A 21 8.19 -6.65 2.70
C LYS A 21 7.82 -8.07 2.30
N GLU A 22 6.52 -8.40 2.30
CA GLU A 22 6.02 -9.72 1.87
C GLU A 22 6.46 -10.06 0.44
N LEU A 23 6.37 -9.09 -0.48
CA LEU A 23 6.81 -9.26 -1.86
C LEU A 23 8.32 -9.54 -1.94
N ASN A 24 9.12 -8.76 -1.22
CA ASN A 24 10.57 -8.97 -1.18
C ASN A 24 10.93 -10.35 -0.62
N ASP A 25 10.23 -10.80 0.43
CA ASP A 25 10.44 -12.13 1.01
C ASP A 25 10.03 -13.23 0.01
N LEU A 26 8.89 -13.11 -0.67
CA LEU A 26 8.45 -14.05 -1.70
C LEU A 26 9.44 -14.12 -2.87
N GLU A 27 9.91 -12.99 -3.36
CA GLU A 27 10.85 -12.91 -4.49
C GLU A 27 12.21 -13.54 -4.15
N ASN A 28 12.66 -13.44 -2.89
CA ASN A 28 13.94 -14.00 -2.46
C ASN A 28 13.87 -15.46 -2.00
N THR A 29 12.77 -15.88 -1.35
CA THR A 29 12.66 -17.21 -0.74
C THR A 29 11.94 -18.22 -1.64
N LEU A 30 10.94 -17.77 -2.40
CA LEU A 30 10.09 -18.61 -3.23
C LEU A 30 9.92 -17.98 -4.63
N PRO A 31 11.01 -17.74 -5.39
CA PRO A 31 10.94 -17.05 -6.68
C PRO A 31 10.11 -17.78 -7.74
N HIS A 32 9.84 -19.08 -7.55
CA HIS A 32 9.01 -19.89 -8.44
C HIS A 32 7.51 -19.77 -8.16
N ASP A 33 7.12 -19.20 -7.02
CA ASP A 33 5.72 -18.95 -6.66
C ASP A 33 5.19 -17.70 -7.37
N LYS A 34 5.11 -17.79 -8.71
CA LYS A 34 4.71 -16.68 -9.58
C LYS A 34 3.30 -16.19 -9.28
N TYR A 35 2.43 -17.07 -8.80
CA TYR A 35 1.06 -16.73 -8.45
C TYR A 35 1.03 -15.77 -7.26
N ASN A 36 1.65 -16.15 -6.13
CA ASN A 36 1.66 -15.29 -4.94
C ASN A 36 2.44 -14.00 -5.18
N ILE A 37 3.55 -14.03 -5.92
CA ILE A 37 4.29 -12.82 -6.30
C ILE A 37 3.38 -11.84 -7.07
N THR A 38 2.60 -12.33 -8.04
CA THR A 38 1.71 -11.49 -8.86
C THR A 38 0.58 -10.90 -8.01
N ILE A 39 -0.09 -11.73 -7.21
CA ILE A 39 -1.17 -11.26 -6.33
C ILE A 39 -0.67 -10.23 -5.32
N THR A 40 0.51 -10.44 -4.73
CA THR A 40 1.08 -9.50 -3.76
C THR A 40 1.47 -8.17 -4.44
N ARG A 41 1.98 -8.20 -5.69
CA ARG A 41 2.22 -6.99 -6.49
C ARG A 41 0.95 -6.21 -6.77
N ASP A 42 -0.12 -6.88 -7.20
CA ASP A 42 -1.40 -6.22 -7.47
C ASP A 42 -1.98 -5.57 -6.21
N ARG A 43 -1.90 -6.27 -5.07
CA ARG A 43 -2.31 -5.73 -3.78
C ARG A 43 -1.45 -4.53 -3.38
N LEU A 44 -0.13 -4.59 -3.58
CA LEU A 44 0.77 -3.48 -3.29
C LEU A 44 0.38 -2.24 -4.11
N ALA A 45 0.22 -2.40 -5.43
CA ALA A 45 -0.17 -1.31 -6.33
C ALA A 45 -1.51 -0.67 -5.93
N TYR A 46 -2.50 -1.47 -5.49
CA TYR A 46 -3.76 -0.95 -4.97
C TYR A 46 -3.56 -0.04 -3.75
N TRP A 47 -2.76 -0.47 -2.76
CA TRP A 47 -2.56 0.29 -1.54
C TRP A 47 -1.69 1.53 -1.76
N GLU A 48 -0.69 1.45 -2.64
CA GLU A 48 0.09 2.61 -3.07
C GLU A 48 -0.81 3.67 -3.72
N GLY A 49 -1.63 3.31 -4.71
CA GLY A 49 -2.55 4.24 -5.34
C GLY A 49 -3.58 4.83 -4.37
N ARG A 50 -4.09 4.02 -3.43
CA ARG A 50 -5.00 4.51 -2.38
C ARG A 50 -4.31 5.53 -1.47
N SER A 51 -3.07 5.25 -1.05
CA SER A 51 -2.30 6.15 -0.19
C SER A 51 -2.01 7.49 -0.86
N GLU A 52 -1.68 7.48 -2.16
CA GLU A 52 -1.46 8.68 -2.95
C GLU A 52 -2.73 9.52 -3.07
N GLY A 53 -3.86 8.89 -3.39
CA GLY A 53 -5.15 9.58 -3.46
C GLY A 53 -5.57 10.20 -2.12
N LEU A 54 -5.33 9.50 -1.01
CA LEU A 54 -5.61 10.01 0.34
C LEU A 54 -4.68 11.15 0.74
N LYS A 55 -3.40 11.08 0.36
CA LYS A 55 -2.44 12.17 0.54
C LYS A 55 -2.89 13.43 -0.20
N PHE A 56 -3.28 13.29 -1.47
CA PHE A 56 -3.80 14.41 -2.25
C PHE A 56 -5.02 15.05 -1.59
N ALA A 57 -5.96 14.23 -1.10
CA ALA A 57 -7.14 14.74 -0.40
C ALA A 57 -6.79 15.43 0.93
N LEU A 58 -5.83 14.88 1.70
CA LEU A 58 -5.29 15.50 2.93
C LEU A 58 -4.67 16.88 2.65
N ASP A 59 -3.86 16.97 1.61
CA ASP A 59 -3.20 18.22 1.20
C ASP A 59 -4.23 19.28 0.77
N HIS A 60 -5.37 18.86 0.20
CA HIS A 60 -6.44 19.77 -0.20
C HIS A 60 -7.28 20.27 1.00
N VAL A 61 -7.58 19.40 1.97
CA VAL A 61 -8.39 19.79 3.15
C VAL A 61 -7.59 20.49 4.25
N SER A 62 -6.26 20.47 4.17
CA SER A 62 -5.36 21.16 5.12
C SER A 62 -5.01 22.58 4.67
N LYS A 63 -5.52 23.02 3.51
CA LYS A 63 -5.46 24.41 3.03
C LYS A 63 -6.68 25.18 3.50
#